data_AF-A0A1D9G448-F1
#
_entry.id   AF-A0A1D9G448-F1
#
_cell.length_a   1.000
_cell.length_b   1.000
_cell.length_c   1.000
_cell.angle_alpha   90.00
_cell.angle_beta   90.00
_cell.angle_gamma   90.00
#
_symmetry.space_group_name_H-M   'P 1'
#
loop_
_entity.id
_entity.type
_entity.pdbx_description
1 polymer ?
#
loop_
_entity_poly.entity_id
_entity_poly.type
_entity_poly.pdbx_seq_one_letter_code
_entity_poly.pdbx_strand_id
1 'polypeptide(L)' 'MSVAEIKEAVMKLSTGELTDLVQWLDEFYESLWDKQIEEDFESGKLDHLIKQARQEFREGKCQEI' A
#
# COMPACT_ATOMS: atom_id res chain seq x y z
N MET A 1 -14.54 15.80 -14.29
CA MET A 1 -13.29 15.21 -14.76
C MET A 1 -13.40 13.70 -14.74
N SER A 2 -13.26 13.09 -15.90
CA SER A 2 -13.16 11.65 -16.09
C SER A 2 -11.70 11.19 -15.98
N VAL A 3 -11.51 9.89 -15.74
CA VAL A 3 -10.16 9.28 -15.78
C VAL A 3 -9.50 9.47 -17.15
N ALA A 4 -10.28 9.50 -18.23
CA ALA A 4 -9.76 9.76 -19.57
C ALA A 4 -9.18 11.18 -19.67
N GLU A 5 -9.88 12.20 -19.16
CA GLU A 5 -9.39 13.59 -19.14
C GLU A 5 -8.12 13.74 -18.29
N ILE A 6 -8.00 12.99 -17.18
CA ILE A 6 -6.78 12.97 -16.37
C ILE A 6 -5.61 12.39 -17.16
N LYS A 7 -5.80 11.25 -17.85
CA LYS A 7 -4.75 10.63 -18.67
C LYS A 7 -4.26 11.57 -19.78
N GLU A 8 -5.18 12.27 -20.43
CA GLU A 8 -4.83 13.30 -21.42
C GLU A 8 -4.04 14.47 -20.82
N ALA A 9 -4.35 14.88 -19.59
CA ALA A 9 -3.59 15.91 -18.89
C ALA A 9 -2.18 15.42 -18.52
N VAL A 10 -2.05 14.18 -18.04
CA VAL A 10 -0.77 13.56 -17.69
C VAL A 10 0.17 13.48 -18.90
N MET A 11 -0.35 13.18 -20.09
CA MET A 11 0.44 13.15 -21.33
C MET A 11 1.02 14.51 -21.74
N LYS A 12 0.51 15.62 -21.19
CA LYS A 12 0.96 16.98 -21.49
C LYS A 12 1.95 17.53 -20.47
N LEU A 13 2.23 16.80 -19.39
CA LEU A 13 3.17 17.21 -18.35
C LEU A 13 4.60 17.20 -18.88
N SER A 14 5.40 18.15 -18.39
CA SER A 14 6.85 18.05 -18.50
C SER A 14 7.36 16.86 -17.69
N THR A 15 8.61 16.44 -17.95
CA THR A 15 9.22 15.33 -17.21
C THR A 15 9.26 15.59 -15.70
N GLY A 16 9.54 16.83 -15.27
CA GLY A 16 9.57 17.18 -13.84
C GLY A 16 8.20 17.05 -13.18
N GLU A 17 7.17 17.64 -13.79
CA GLU A 17 5.79 17.55 -13.28
C GLU A 17 5.28 16.10 -13.27
N LEU A 18 5.67 15.28 -14.25
CA LEU A 18 5.34 13.86 -14.26
C LEU A 18 6.04 13.11 -13.11
N THR A 19 7.31 13.40 -12.83
CA THR A 19 8.04 12.82 -11.69
C THR A 19 7.39 13.19 -10.37
N ASP A 20 7.05 14.47 -10.17
CA ASP A 20 6.38 14.94 -8.96
C ASP A 20 5.01 14.26 -8.78
N LEU A 21 4.24 14.12 -9.87
CA LEU A 21 2.95 13.43 -9.85
C LEU A 21 3.10 11.95 -9.46
N VAL A 22 4.10 11.26 -10.01
CA VAL A 22 4.33 9.84 -9.71
C VAL A 22 4.73 9.67 -8.24
N GLN A 23 5.64 10.50 -7.73
CA GLN A 23 6.03 10.44 -6.32
C GLN A 23 4.82 10.64 -5.40
N TRP A 24 3.98 11.63 -5.69
CA TRP A 24 2.77 11.86 -4.91
C TRP A 24 1.77 10.70 -5.02
N LEU A 25 1.62 10.09 -6.19
CA LEU A 25 0.75 8.93 -6.38
C LEU A 25 1.23 7.73 -5.55
N ASP A 26 2.53 7.48 -5.49
CA ASP A 26 3.11 6.40 -4.69
C ASP A 26 2.77 6.60 -3.20
N GLU A 27 3.00 7.81 -2.66
CA GLU A 27 2.63 8.16 -1.28
C GLU A 27 1.12 8.01 -1.02
N PHE A 28 0.30 8.40 -1.99
CA PHE A 28 -1.15 8.23 -1.89
C PHE A 28 -1.55 6.75 -1.86
N TYR A 29 -0.96 5.91 -2.71
CA TYR A 29 -1.22 4.47 -2.71
C TYR A 29 -0.75 3.80 -1.42
N GLU A 30 0.40 4.21 -0.86
CA GLU A 30 0.85 3.77 0.45
C GLU A 30 -0.21 4.07 1.52
N SER A 31 -0.76 5.29 1.54
CA SER A 31 -1.81 5.66 2.50
C SER A 31 -3.10 4.85 2.36
N LEU A 32 -3.47 4.48 1.13
CA LEU A 32 -4.62 3.60 0.89
C LEU A 32 -4.35 2.18 1.37
N TRP A 33 -3.10 1.73 1.22
CA TRP A 33 -2.68 0.40 1.66
C TRP A 33 -2.66 0.29 3.18
N ASP A 34 -2.13 1.31 3.87
CA ASP A 34 -2.18 1.42 5.34
C ASP A 34 -3.62 1.32 5.85
N LYS A 35 -4.52 2.12 5.25
CA LYS A 35 -5.94 2.09 5.61
C LYS A 35 -6.58 0.71 5.38
N GLN A 36 -6.26 0.06 4.26
CA GLN A 36 -6.80 -1.28 3.98
C GLN A 36 -6.29 -2.32 4.98
N ILE A 37 -5.02 -2.22 5.39
CA ILE A 37 -4.45 -3.10 6.42
C ILE A 37 -5.15 -2.90 7.75
N GLU A 38 -5.40 -1.66 8.16
CA GLU A 38 -6.15 -1.34 9.38
C GLU A 38 -7.56 -1.95 9.35
N GLU A 39 -8.30 -1.75 8.26
CA GLU A 39 -9.65 -2.33 8.08
C GLU A 39 -9.62 -3.87 8.08
N ASP A 40 -8.64 -4.47 7.41
CA ASP A 40 -8.45 -5.93 7.38
C ASP A 40 -8.06 -6.49 8.77
N PHE A 41 -7.30 -5.72 9.56
CA PHE A 41 -6.97 -6.06 10.94
C PHE A 41 -8.20 -5.98 11.84
N GLU A 42 -8.96 -4.89 11.79
CA GLU A 42 -10.18 -4.70 12.58
C GLU A 42 -11.27 -5.73 12.26
N SER A 43 -11.36 -6.15 11.00
CA SER A 43 -12.30 -7.19 10.57
C SER A 43 -11.85 -8.61 10.94
N GLY A 44 -10.65 -8.80 11.51
CA GLY A 44 -10.10 -10.10 11.89
C GLY A 44 -9.62 -10.95 10.71
N LYS A 45 -9.58 -10.40 9.49
CA LYS A 45 -9.15 -11.12 8.28
C LYS A 45 -7.69 -11.56 8.39
N LEU A 46 -6.86 -10.82 9.12
CA LEU A 46 -5.45 -11.11 9.32
C LEU A 46 -5.16 -12.08 10.49
N ASP A 47 -6.18 -12.51 11.25
CA ASP A 47 -6.01 -13.36 12.44
C ASP A 47 -5.26 -14.67 12.16
N HIS A 48 -5.49 -15.26 10.98
CA HIS A 48 -4.85 -16.51 10.59
C HIS A 48 -3.33 -16.32 10.39
N LEU A 49 -2.93 -15.20 9.77
CA LEU A 49 -1.52 -14.84 9.58
C LEU A 49 -0.86 -14.55 10.93
N ILE A 50 -1.54 -13.82 11.82
CA ILE A 50 -1.05 -13.54 13.17
C ILE A 50 -0.83 -14.85 13.96
N LYS A 51 -1.77 -15.80 13.88
CA LYS A 51 -1.64 -17.10 14.54
C LYS A 51 -0.45 -17.90 13.98
N GLN A 52 -0.28 -17.90 12.66
CA GLN A 52 0.83 -18.58 12.01
C GLN A 52 2.17 -17.96 12.42
N ALA A 53 2.32 -16.64 12.33
CA ALA A 53 3.55 -15.93 12.71
C ALA A 53 3.93 -16.22 14.17
N ARG A 54 2.95 -16.23 15.08
CA ARG A 54 3.19 -16.60 16.49
C ARG A 54 3.64 -18.05 16.66
N GLN A 55 3.15 -18.97 15.84
CA GLN A 55 3.57 -20.36 15.87
C GLN A 55 5.01 -20.51 15.35
N GLU A 56 5.32 -19.90 14.22
CA GLU A 56 6.66 -19.93 13.63
C GLU A 56 7.72 -19.31 14.56
N PHE A 57 7.37 -18.21 15.24
CA PHE A 57 8.23 -17.61 16.27
C PHE A 57 8.50 -18.57 17.44
N ARG A 58 7.45 -19.24 17.96
CA ARG A 58 7.61 -20.25 19.02
C ARG A 58 8.45 -21.44 18.58
N GLU A 59 8.40 -21.80 17.30
CA GLU A 59 9.19 -22.87 16.70
C GLU A 59 10.64 -22.45 16.37
N GLY A 60 11.01 -21.18 16.64
CA GLY A 60 12.35 -20.66 16.35
C GLY A 60 12.64 -20.48 14.87
N LYS A 61 11.61 -20.44 14.02
CA LYS A 61 11.74 -20.23 12.57
C LYS A 61 11.91 -18.76 12.20
N CYS A 62 11.54 -17.86 13.10
CA CYS A 62 11.71 -16.42 12.97
C CYS A 62 12.27 -15.84 14.27
N GLN A 63 13.02 -14.74 14.17
CA GLN A 63 13.63 -14.03 15.28
C GLN A 63 13.45 -12.52 15.08
N GLU A 64 13.58 -11.75 16.17
CA GLU A 64 13.66 -10.28 16.06
C GLU A 64 14.86 -9.88 15.21
N ILE A 65 14.70 -8.78 14.47
CA ILE A 65 15.69 -8.24 13.54
C ILE A 65 16.69 -7.39 14.32
#